data_AF-A0A0F9N8X9-F1
#
_entry.id   AF-A0A0F9N8X9-F1
#
_cell.length_a   1.000
_cell.length_b   1.000
_cell.length_c   1.000
_cell.angle_alpha   90.00
_cell.angle_beta   90.00
_cell.angle_gamma   90.00
#
_symmetry.space_group_name_H-M   'P 1'
#
loop_
_entity.id
_entity.type
_entity.pdbx_description
1 polymer ?
#
loop_
_entity_poly.entity_id
_entity_poly.type
_entity_poly.pdbx_seq_one_letter_code
_entity_poly.pdbx_strand_id
1 'polypeptide(L)'
;MKVLDKSWIDCLRIWKWITENLPDGFSETTKSIKDFIIESLKRQWLRENNFTKLLPNDCFFCAFDQNYGDECNSCPARLVEKHFHCTASEYNYAYEPEEFYNLLVKLDKKRRGA
;
A
#
# COMPACT_ATOMS: atom_id res chain seq x y z
N MET A 1 9.31 -9.30 -16.32
CA MET A 1 8.97 -8.17 -15.42
C MET A 1 9.79 -8.34 -14.14
N LYS A 2 10.51 -7.31 -13.68
CA LYS A 2 11.33 -7.39 -12.46
C LYS A 2 10.42 -7.46 -11.21
N VAL A 3 10.90 -8.06 -10.13
CA VAL A 3 10.16 -8.19 -8.86
C VAL A 3 9.76 -6.82 -8.30
N LEU A 4 10.62 -5.82 -8.45
CA LEU A 4 10.35 -4.44 -8.04
C LEU A 4 9.18 -3.83 -8.83
N ASP A 5 9.18 -3.94 -10.16
CA ASP A 5 8.09 -3.41 -11.00
C ASP A 5 6.76 -4.07 -10.67
N LYS A 6 6.76 -5.39 -10.47
CA LYS A 6 5.56 -6.13 -10.06
C LYS A 6 5.04 -5.62 -8.72
N SER A 7 5.92 -5.40 -7.75
CA SER A 7 5.55 -4.90 -6.43
C SER A 7 4.91 -3.51 -6.51
N TRP A 8 5.42 -2.61 -7.35
CA TRP A 8 4.80 -1.31 -7.63
C TRP A 8 3.43 -1.44 -8.26
N ILE A 9 3.29 -2.27 -9.30
CA ILE A 9 2.02 -2.47 -10.00
C ILE A 9 0.96 -3.02 -9.04
N ASP A 10 1.28 -4.09 -8.31
CA ASP A 10 0.32 -4.73 -7.41
C ASP A 10 -0.03 -3.81 -6.22
N CYS A 11 0.94 -3.05 -5.69
CA CYS A 11 0.69 -2.03 -4.66
C CYS A 11 -0.25 -0.93 -5.17
N LEU A 12 -0.03 -0.39 -6.37
CA LEU A 12 -0.95 0.61 -6.93
C LEU A 12 -2.36 0.04 -7.18
N ARG A 13 -2.46 -1.21 -7.63
CA ARG A 13 -3.76 -1.84 -7.92
C ARG A 13 -4.59 -2.06 -6.66
N ILE A 14 -3.99 -2.57 -5.59
CA ILE A 14 -4.71 -2.78 -4.32
C ILE A 14 -5.17 -1.45 -3.74
N TRP A 15 -4.31 -0.42 -3.73
CA TRP A 15 -4.65 0.87 -3.14
C TRP A 15 -5.69 1.64 -3.95
N LYS A 16 -5.61 1.59 -5.29
CA LYS A 16 -6.67 2.10 -6.15
C LYS A 16 -8.01 1.44 -5.83
N TRP A 17 -8.03 0.11 -5.78
CA TRP A 17 -9.27 -0.61 -5.52
C TRP A 17 -9.82 -0.33 -4.12
N ILE A 18 -8.96 -0.25 -3.10
CA ILE A 18 -9.37 0.14 -1.75
C ILE A 18 -10.07 1.49 -1.78
N THR A 19 -9.46 2.50 -2.41
CA THR A 19 -10.06 3.85 -2.50
C THR A 19 -11.41 3.86 -3.24
N GLU A 20 -11.61 2.94 -4.18
CA GLU A 20 -12.88 2.79 -4.93
C GLU A 20 -13.95 1.97 -4.18
N ASN A 21 -13.57 1.25 -3.12
CA ASN A 21 -14.45 0.34 -2.35
C ASN A 21 -14.56 0.71 -0.87
N LEU A 22 -14.14 1.92 -0.49
CA LEU A 22 -14.44 2.45 0.84
C LEU A 22 -15.96 2.64 0.98
N PRO A 23 -16.53 2.39 2.18
CA PRO A 23 -17.94 2.67 2.42
C PRO A 23 -18.29 4.14 2.13
N ASP A 24 -19.47 4.39 1.57
CA ASP A 24 -19.95 5.76 1.36
C ASP A 24 -19.98 6.53 2.67
N GLY A 25 -19.42 7.75 2.66
CA GLY A 25 -19.32 8.58 3.85
C GLY A 25 -18.35 8.05 4.91
N PHE A 26 -17.37 7.23 4.50
CA PHE A 26 -16.27 6.77 5.37
C PHE A 26 -15.57 7.97 6.04
N SER A 27 -16.02 8.24 7.26
CA SER A 27 -15.59 9.35 8.13
C SER A 27 -15.29 8.82 9.54
N GLU A 28 -15.12 7.50 9.67
CA GLU A 28 -14.81 6.85 10.93
C GLU A 28 -13.56 7.45 11.55
N THR A 29 -13.63 7.84 12.82
CA THR A 29 -12.52 8.50 13.53
C THR A 29 -11.80 7.55 14.47
N THR A 30 -12.40 6.40 14.75
CA THR A 30 -11.84 5.37 15.62
C THR A 30 -10.74 4.60 14.89
N LYS A 31 -9.50 4.78 15.35
CA LYS A 31 -8.30 4.10 14.84
C LYS A 31 -8.51 2.61 14.58
N SER A 32 -8.97 1.86 15.58
CA SER A 32 -9.11 0.40 15.48
C SER A 32 -10.12 -0.03 14.42
N ILE A 33 -11.17 0.78 14.18
CA ILE A 33 -12.19 0.48 13.18
C ILE A 33 -11.65 0.78 11.78
N LYS A 34 -10.96 1.92 11.59
CA LYS A 34 -10.28 2.23 10.31
C LYS A 34 -9.26 1.15 9.93
N ASP A 35 -8.37 0.80 10.87
CA ASP A 35 -7.39 -0.26 10.67
C ASP A 35 -8.08 -1.59 10.27
N PHE A 36 -9.14 -1.97 10.99
CA PHE A 36 -9.89 -3.20 10.69
C PHE A 36 -10.54 -3.19 9.30
N ILE A 37 -11.16 -2.09 8.89
CA ILE A 37 -11.79 -1.95 7.58
C ILE A 37 -10.74 -2.04 6.47
N ILE A 38 -9.62 -1.33 6.60
CA ILE A 38 -8.55 -1.32 5.61
C ILE A 38 -7.91 -2.71 5.48
N GLU A 39 -7.62 -3.38 6.60
CA GLU A 39 -7.10 -4.76 6.56
C GLU A 39 -8.11 -5.74 5.95
N SER A 40 -9.40 -5.56 6.23
CA SER A 40 -10.45 -6.38 5.62
C SER A 40 -10.52 -6.19 4.10
N LEU A 41 -10.44 -4.95 3.62
CA LEU A 41 -10.43 -4.62 2.19
C LEU A 41 -9.18 -5.16 1.50
N LYS A 42 -7.99 -5.04 2.11
CA LYS A 42 -6.76 -5.63 1.56
C LYS A 42 -6.91 -7.14 1.36
N ARG A 43 -7.40 -7.84 2.40
CA ARG A 43 -7.62 -9.30 2.34
C ARG A 43 -8.64 -9.69 1.30
N GLN A 44 -9.71 -8.92 1.18
CA GLN A 44 -10.72 -9.14 0.14
C GLN A 44 -10.09 -9.02 -1.24
N TRP A 45 -9.37 -7.92 -1.50
CA TRP A 45 -8.71 -7.70 -2.80
C TRP A 45 -7.73 -8.82 -3.15
N LEU A 46 -6.91 -9.26 -2.18
CA LEU A 46 -5.97 -10.36 -2.38
C LEU A 46 -6.68 -11.66 -2.77
N ARG A 47 -7.79 -11.99 -2.11
CA ARG A 47 -8.62 -13.16 -2.46
C ARG A 47 -9.20 -13.05 -3.86
N GLU A 48 -9.80 -11.91 -4.19
CA GLU A 48 -10.41 -11.67 -5.52
C GLU A 48 -9.39 -11.68 -6.66
N ASN A 49 -8.12 -11.35 -6.37
CA ASN A 49 -7.02 -11.34 -7.34
C ASN A 49 -6.16 -12.61 -7.29
N ASN A 50 -6.66 -13.70 -6.68
CA ASN A 50 -6.01 -15.02 -6.62
C ASN A 50 -4.60 -15.02 -5.98
N PHE A 51 -4.34 -14.11 -5.05
CA PHE A 51 -3.12 -14.17 -4.24
C PHE A 51 -3.28 -15.24 -3.16
N THR A 52 -2.63 -16.39 -3.37
CA THR A 52 -2.67 -17.54 -2.45
C THR A 52 -1.60 -17.49 -1.36
N LYS A 53 -0.61 -16.61 -1.50
CA LYS A 53 0.45 -16.41 -0.50
C LYS A 53 0.02 -15.31 0.47
N LEU A 54 0.18 -15.60 1.77
CA LEU A 54 0.09 -14.57 2.80
C LEU A 54 1.20 -13.55 2.58
N LEU A 55 0.81 -12.29 2.41
CA LEU A 55 1.75 -11.18 2.35
C LEU A 55 1.93 -10.62 3.76
N PRO A 56 3.14 -10.19 4.15
CA PRO A 56 3.35 -9.45 5.39
C PRO A 56 2.50 -8.18 5.40
N ASN A 57 1.66 -8.03 6.43
CA ASN A 57 0.72 -6.91 6.59
C ASN A 57 -0.13 -6.64 5.34
N ASP A 58 -0.41 -7.69 4.56
CA ASP A 58 -1.14 -7.62 3.30
C ASP A 58 -0.57 -6.55 2.33
N CYS A 59 0.76 -6.35 2.35
CA CYS A 59 1.46 -5.26 1.66
C CYS A 59 2.55 -5.78 0.70
N PHE A 60 2.43 -5.43 -0.59
CA PHE A 60 3.41 -5.81 -1.61
C PHE A 60 4.80 -5.22 -1.38
N PHE A 61 4.90 -4.04 -0.76
CA PHE A 61 6.18 -3.42 -0.42
C PHE A 61 6.85 -4.09 0.78
N CYS A 62 6.09 -4.49 1.79
CA CYS A 62 6.62 -5.28 2.91
C CYS A 62 7.02 -6.69 2.45
N ALA A 63 6.22 -7.30 1.56
CA ALA A 63 6.58 -8.57 0.94
C ALA A 63 7.87 -8.46 0.12
N PHE A 64 8.05 -7.36 -0.62
CA PHE A 64 9.32 -7.06 -1.28
C PHE A 64 10.42 -6.97 -0.24
N ASP A 65 10.32 -6.07 0.72
CA ASP A 65 11.34 -5.81 1.75
C ASP A 65 11.77 -7.07 2.51
N GLN A 66 10.85 -7.95 2.91
CA GLN A 66 11.19 -9.21 3.58
C GLN A 66 12.03 -10.16 2.72
N ASN A 67 11.86 -10.14 1.40
CA ASN A 67 12.74 -10.91 0.51
C ASN A 67 14.17 -10.36 0.46
N TYR A 68 14.37 -9.12 0.91
CA TYR A 68 15.68 -8.45 0.99
C TYR A 68 16.17 -8.26 2.44
N GLY A 69 15.32 -8.50 3.45
CA GLY A 69 15.71 -8.61 4.87
C GLY A 69 16.00 -7.30 5.60
N ASP A 70 15.37 -6.19 5.21
CA ASP A 70 15.87 -4.84 5.51
C ASP A 70 14.97 -3.99 6.43
N GLU A 71 13.99 -4.57 7.13
CA GLU A 71 13.13 -3.88 8.12
C GLU A 71 12.51 -2.56 7.60
N CYS A 72 11.84 -2.63 6.45
CA CYS A 72 11.30 -1.50 5.68
C CYS A 72 12.34 -0.52 5.12
N ASN A 73 13.66 -0.72 5.30
CA ASN A 73 14.68 0.11 4.65
C ASN A 73 14.76 -0.14 3.14
N SER A 74 14.42 -1.35 2.69
CA SER A 74 14.31 -1.72 1.28
C SER A 74 12.87 -1.62 0.76
N CYS A 75 11.98 -0.91 1.48
CA CYS A 75 10.66 -0.58 0.98
C CYS A 75 10.79 0.09 -0.40
N PRO A 76 10.12 -0.44 -1.45
CA PRO A 76 10.21 0.12 -2.80
C PRO A 76 9.96 1.63 -2.89
N ALA A 77 9.07 2.18 -2.06
CA ALA A 77 8.84 3.62 -1.99
C ALA A 77 10.03 4.40 -1.38
N ARG A 78 10.80 3.82 -0.44
CA ARG A 78 12.00 4.44 0.12
C ARG A 78 13.18 4.51 -0.84
N LEU A 79 13.20 3.64 -1.86
CA LEU A 79 14.14 3.73 -2.98
C LEU A 79 13.92 4.99 -3.83
N VAL A 80 12.72 5.59 -3.75
CA VAL A 80 12.34 6.80 -4.50
C VAL A 80 12.27 8.04 -3.60
N GLU A 81 11.84 7.86 -2.35
CA GLU A 81 11.71 8.92 -1.34
C GLU A 81 12.25 8.42 0.00
N LYS A 82 13.45 8.85 0.37
CA LYS A 82 14.24 8.28 1.48
C LYS A 82 13.49 8.23 2.81
N HIS A 83 12.64 9.22 3.06
CA HIS A 83 11.90 9.40 4.30
C HIS A 83 10.46 8.86 4.25
N PHE A 84 10.08 8.16 3.18
CA PHE A 84 8.77 7.55 3.07
C PHE A 84 8.49 6.60 4.24
N HIS A 85 7.31 6.75 4.86
CA HIS A 85 6.78 5.83 5.85
C HIS A 85 5.28 5.66 5.64
N CYS A 86 4.79 4.42 5.47
CA CYS A 86 3.37 4.20 5.13
C CYS A 86 2.38 4.64 6.22
N THR A 87 2.85 4.87 7.45
CA THR A 87 2.05 5.37 8.57
C THR A 87 2.32 6.84 8.91
N ALA A 88 2.96 7.61 8.02
CA ALA A 88 3.15 9.04 8.21
C ALA A 88 1.79 9.76 8.33
N SER A 89 1.69 10.77 9.18
CA SER A 89 0.43 11.43 9.51
C SER A 89 -0.31 12.03 8.32
N GLU A 90 0.43 12.50 7.32
CA GLU A 90 -0.10 13.24 6.17
C GLU A 90 -0.73 12.36 5.10
N TYR A 91 -0.42 11.06 5.10
CA TYR A 91 -0.83 10.11 4.07
C TYR A 91 -0.92 8.69 4.64
N ASN A 92 -1.35 8.56 5.89
CA ASN A 92 -1.31 7.27 6.55
C ASN A 92 -2.22 6.28 5.81
N TYR A 93 -1.67 5.14 5.39
CA TYR A 93 -2.38 4.15 4.58
C TYR A 93 -3.74 3.74 5.16
N ALA A 94 -3.88 3.75 6.49
CA ALA A 94 -5.09 3.31 7.16
C ALA A 94 -6.11 4.43 7.39
N TYR A 95 -5.66 5.68 7.49
CA TYR A 95 -6.54 6.82 7.81
C TYR A 95 -6.89 7.68 6.62
N GLU A 96 -5.93 7.82 5.70
CA GLU A 96 -5.96 8.67 4.51
C GLU A 96 -5.62 7.80 3.29
N PRO A 97 -6.42 6.74 3.00
CA PRO A 97 -6.11 5.78 1.93
C PRO A 97 -6.08 6.42 0.53
N GLU A 98 -6.85 7.48 0.31
CA GLU A 98 -6.87 8.24 -0.94
C GLU A 98 -5.58 9.05 -1.11
N GLU A 99 -5.18 9.78 -0.07
CA GLU A 99 -3.93 10.53 0.00
C GLU A 99 -2.73 9.59 -0.15
N PHE A 100 -2.78 8.42 0.50
CA PHE A 100 -1.77 7.40 0.38
C PHE A 100 -1.65 6.88 -1.05
N TYR A 101 -2.77 6.53 -1.70
CA TYR A 101 -2.78 6.11 -3.10
C TYR A 101 -2.22 7.21 -4.03
N ASN A 102 -2.66 8.45 -3.84
CA ASN A 102 -2.17 9.60 -4.60
C ASN A 102 -0.67 9.82 -4.42
N LEU A 103 -0.13 9.59 -3.22
CA LEU A 103 1.31 9.61 -2.98
C LEU A 103 2.01 8.48 -3.74
N LEU A 104 1.50 7.24 -3.69
CA LEU A 104 2.08 6.12 -4.42
C LEU A 104 2.12 6.39 -5.93
N VAL A 105 1.07 6.99 -6.50
CA VAL A 105 1.05 7.42 -7.91
C VAL A 105 2.14 8.45 -8.21
N LYS A 106 2.32 9.45 -7.33
CA LYS A 106 3.40 10.45 -7.49
C LYS A 106 4.78 9.79 -7.44
N LEU A 107 5.00 8.86 -6.50
CA LEU A 107 6.27 8.16 -6.37
C LEU A 107 6.55 7.24 -7.55
N ASP A 108 5.55 6.52 -8.08
CA ASP A 108 5.75 5.68 -9.26
C ASP A 108 6.06 6.50 -10.51
N LYS A 109 5.48 7.70 -10.66
CA LYS A 109 5.85 8.65 -11.73
C LYS A 109 7.32 9.05 -11.62
N LYS A 110 7.76 9.50 -10.44
CA LYS A 110 9.16 9.86 -10.16
C LYS A 110 10.10 8.69 -10.43
N ARG A 111 9.73 7.47 -10.01
CA ARG A 111 10.49 6.24 -10.24
C ARG A 111 10.71 5.93 -11.72
N ARG A 112 9.71 6.19 -12.55
CA ARG A 112 9.77 5.94 -14.00
C ARG A 112 10.48 7.05 -14.79
N GLY A 113 10.92 8.11 -14.12
CA GLY A 113 11.62 9.24 -14.76
C GLY A 113 10.70 10.24 -15.45
N ALA A 114 9.45 10.37 -15.00
CA ALA A 114 8.50 11.39 -15.44
C ALA A 114 8.62 12.69 -14.64
#